data_AF-A0A2G9V1F6-F1
#
_entry.id   AF-A0A2G9V1F6-F1
#
_cell.length_a   1.000
_cell.length_b   1.000
_cell.length_c   1.000
_cell.angle_alpha   90.00
_cell.angle_beta   90.00
_cell.angle_gamma   90.00
#
_symmetry.space_group_name_H-M   'P 1'
#
loop_
_entity.id
_entity.type
_entity.pdbx_description
1 polymer ?
#
loop_
_entity_poly.entity_id
_entity_poly.type
_entity_poly.pdbx_seq_one_letter_code
_entity_poly.pdbx_strand_id
1 'polypeptide(L)'
;LRLLTFGEPRTGNVAFAREVEENVPFRYRVVKKNDFVTSIPRSVDPATSLITATAFERQPLFYRFLVHYNNNMKKGDKFKVCELSDDFGCRNTNLAFDLSDHQSYFHVDVDEFITEKCELDKRRQHIASDSDEESDSSGNE
;
A
#
# COMPACT_ATOMS: atom_id res chain seq x y z
N LEU A 1 15.48 -3.28 -12.46
CA LEU A 1 14.79 -2.14 -11.81
C LEU A 1 13.60 -2.68 -11.02
N ARG A 2 13.32 -2.16 -9.82
CA ARG A 2 12.15 -2.53 -9.00
C ARG A 2 11.49 -1.24 -8.49
N LEU A 3 10.19 -1.09 -8.68
CA LEU A 3 9.37 -0.02 -8.11
C LEU A 3 8.52 -0.60 -6.98
N LEU A 4 8.71 -0.08 -5.77
CA LEU A 4 7.91 -0.41 -4.60
C LEU A 4 7.51 0.90 -3.95
N THR A 5 6.21 1.12 -3.79
CA THR A 5 5.67 2.33 -3.16
C THR A 5 4.78 1.96 -1.98
N PHE A 6 4.68 2.87 -1.01
CA PHE A 6 3.90 2.71 0.22
C PHE A 6 2.89 3.85 0.29
N GLY A 7 1.61 3.54 0.46
CA GLY A 7 0.56 4.54 0.57
C GLY A 7 0.44 5.48 -0.64
N GLU A 8 0.81 5.00 -1.84
CA GLU A 8 0.89 5.85 -3.03
C GLU A 8 -0.48 6.45 -3.40
N PRO A 9 -0.60 7.79 -3.53
CA PRO A 9 -1.78 8.42 -4.12
C PRO A 9 -1.85 8.19 -5.64
N ARG A 10 -2.99 8.45 -6.28
CA ARG A 10 -3.05 8.39 -7.76
C ARG A 10 -2.18 9.50 -8.36
N THR A 11 -1.17 9.12 -9.13
CA THR A 11 -0.15 10.04 -9.65
C THR A 11 -0.37 10.46 -11.11
N GLY A 12 -1.00 9.61 -11.90
CA GLY A 12 -1.22 9.85 -13.32
C GLY A 12 -2.56 9.31 -13.83
N ASN A 13 -2.76 9.42 -15.14
CA ASN A 13 -3.95 8.92 -15.83
C ASN A 13 -3.73 7.53 -16.43
N VAL A 14 -4.69 7.08 -17.26
CA VAL A 14 -4.63 5.78 -17.96
C VAL A 14 -3.36 5.62 -18.78
N ALA A 15 -2.94 6.66 -19.52
CA ALA A 15 -1.72 6.61 -20.32
C ALA A 15 -0.45 6.46 -19.47
N PHE A 16 -0.36 7.18 -18.35
CA PHE A 16 0.75 7.04 -17.40
C PHE A 16 0.80 5.64 -16.79
N ALA A 17 -0.35 5.11 -16.34
CA ALA A 17 -0.42 3.76 -15.80
C ALA A 17 0.10 2.73 -16.82
N ARG A 18 -0.35 2.82 -18.07
CA ARG A 18 0.13 1.95 -19.17
C ARG A 18 1.64 2.03 -19.37
N GLU A 19 2.21 3.24 -19.39
CA GLU A 19 3.65 3.42 -19.58
C GLU A 19 4.47 2.77 -18.45
N VAL A 20 4.02 2.93 -17.20
CA VAL A 20 4.65 2.24 -16.04
C VAL A 20 4.54 0.74 -16.20
N GLU A 21 3.41 0.24 -16.68
CA GLU A 21 3.20 -1.20 -16.86
C GLU A 21 4.09 -1.83 -17.93
N GLU A 22 4.33 -1.11 -19.03
CA GLU A 22 5.16 -1.54 -20.15
C GLU A 22 6.65 -1.48 -19.82
N ASN A 23 7.10 -0.47 -19.07
CA ASN A 23 8.52 -0.20 -18.83
C ASN A 23 9.05 -0.69 -17.48
N VAL A 24 8.18 -0.97 -16.52
CA VAL A 24 8.57 -1.37 -15.16
C VAL A 24 7.95 -2.74 -14.81
N PRO A 25 8.64 -3.86 -15.14
CA PRO A 25 8.09 -5.20 -14.93
C PRO A 25 7.82 -5.54 -13.46
N PHE A 26 8.68 -5.06 -12.55
CA PHE A 26 8.50 -5.25 -11.11
C PHE A 26 8.01 -3.94 -10.50
N ARG A 27 6.70 -3.88 -10.25
CA ARG A 27 5.99 -2.72 -9.71
C ARG A 27 4.93 -3.21 -8.71
N TYR A 28 4.99 -2.73 -7.49
CA TYR A 28 3.99 -3.04 -6.47
C TYR A 28 3.71 -1.82 -5.62
N ARG A 29 2.44 -1.56 -5.39
CA ARG A 29 1.98 -0.62 -4.38
C ARG A 29 1.63 -1.39 -3.12
N VAL A 30 2.06 -0.92 -1.97
CA VAL A 30 1.75 -1.53 -0.67
C VAL A 30 0.86 -0.59 0.12
N VAL A 31 -0.26 -1.10 0.63
CA VAL A 31 -1.24 -0.31 1.37
C VAL A 31 -1.63 -1.02 2.65
N LYS A 32 -1.63 -0.28 3.74
CA LYS A 32 -2.07 -0.73 5.05
C LYS A 32 -3.50 -0.28 5.32
N LYS A 33 -4.34 -1.24 5.71
CA LYS A 33 -5.72 -1.07 6.20
C LYS A 33 -6.47 0.05 5.48
N ASN A 34 -6.71 1.16 6.19
CA ASN A 34 -7.61 2.22 5.81
C ASN A 34 -6.88 3.51 5.38
N ASP A 35 -5.64 3.39 4.92
CA ASP A 35 -4.84 4.50 4.40
C ASP A 35 -5.60 5.26 3.30
N PHE A 36 -6.01 6.49 3.63
CA PHE A 36 -6.84 7.28 2.73
C PHE A 36 -6.08 7.96 1.60
N VAL A 37 -4.75 8.09 1.69
CA VAL A 37 -3.93 8.75 0.67
C VAL A 37 -4.05 7.98 -0.65
N THR A 38 -4.23 6.68 -0.56
CA THR A 38 -4.47 5.77 -1.70
C THR A 38 -5.82 5.99 -2.39
N SER A 39 -6.73 6.75 -1.77
CA SER A 39 -8.04 7.08 -2.33
C SER A 39 -8.08 8.44 -3.03
N ILE A 40 -6.98 9.21 -3.01
CA ILE A 40 -6.90 10.55 -3.61
C ILE A 40 -5.87 10.62 -4.77
N PRO A 41 -6.10 11.49 -5.76
CA PRO A 41 -7.40 12.03 -6.18
C PRO A 41 -8.39 10.91 -6.51
N ARG A 42 -9.70 11.15 -6.34
CA ARG A 42 -10.73 10.12 -6.58
C ARG A 42 -10.81 9.79 -8.08
N SER A 43 -10.88 8.49 -8.38
CA SER A 43 -11.30 7.97 -9.67
C SER A 43 -12.81 7.70 -9.65
N VAL A 44 -13.41 7.78 -10.83
CA VAL A 44 -14.82 7.45 -11.05
C VAL A 44 -14.90 6.00 -11.46
N ASP A 45 -15.84 5.28 -10.86
CA ASP A 45 -16.09 3.91 -11.26
C ASP A 45 -16.84 3.90 -12.60
N PRO A 46 -16.25 3.33 -13.67
CA PRO A 46 -16.89 3.25 -14.97
C PRO A 46 -18.16 2.38 -14.96
N ALA A 47 -18.32 1.47 -14.00
CA ALA A 47 -19.52 0.63 -13.87
C ALA A 47 -20.71 1.38 -13.27
N THR A 48 -20.47 2.44 -12.49
CA THR A 48 -21.52 3.21 -11.79
C THR A 48 -21.69 4.63 -12.32
N SER A 49 -20.83 5.08 -13.23
CA SER A 49 -20.86 6.44 -13.78
C SER A 49 -20.93 6.46 -15.30
N LEU A 50 -21.91 7.18 -15.87
CA LEU A 50 -22.02 7.45 -17.31
C LEU A 50 -20.96 8.47 -17.74
N ILE A 51 -19.70 8.03 -17.82
CA ILE A 51 -18.58 8.85 -18.28
C ILE A 51 -18.26 8.54 -19.74
N THR A 52 -17.88 9.57 -20.50
CA THR A 52 -17.39 9.38 -21.86
C THR A 52 -16.04 8.67 -21.83
N ALA A 53 -15.71 7.92 -22.89
CA ALA A 53 -14.38 7.30 -23.04
C ALA A 53 -13.25 8.33 -22.90
N THR A 54 -13.46 9.54 -23.43
CA THR A 54 -12.52 10.67 -23.30
C THR A 54 -12.32 11.16 -21.86
N ALA A 55 -13.36 11.09 -21.02
CA ALA A 55 -13.26 11.41 -19.60
C ALA A 55 -12.55 10.29 -18.82
N PHE A 56 -12.82 9.03 -19.17
CA PHE A 56 -12.14 7.88 -18.60
C PHE A 56 -10.62 7.95 -18.84
N GLU A 57 -10.17 8.24 -20.05
CA GLU A 57 -8.72 8.34 -20.39
C GLU A 57 -7.98 9.44 -19.60
N ARG A 58 -8.71 10.46 -19.14
CA ARG A 58 -8.16 11.58 -18.37
C ARG A 58 -8.23 11.38 -16.88
N GLN A 59 -8.95 10.36 -16.40
CA GLN A 59 -9.12 10.17 -14.97
C GLN A 59 -7.83 9.66 -14.32
N PRO A 60 -7.61 9.96 -13.03
CA PRO A 60 -6.52 9.35 -12.28
C PRO A 60 -6.69 7.83 -12.20
N LEU A 61 -5.64 7.08 -12.52
CA LEU A 61 -5.67 5.62 -12.50
C LEU A 61 -4.36 5.07 -11.93
N PHE A 62 -4.47 4.01 -11.13
CA PHE A 62 -3.30 3.25 -10.71
C PHE A 62 -2.87 2.25 -11.77
N TYR A 63 -1.56 2.01 -11.85
CA TYR A 63 -1.04 0.81 -12.49
C TYR A 63 -1.36 -0.45 -11.66
N ARG A 64 -1.30 -1.61 -12.32
CA ARG A 64 -1.58 -2.93 -11.74
C ARG A 64 -0.64 -3.30 -10.58
N PHE A 65 -1.16 -4.22 -9.76
CA PHE A 65 -0.56 -4.85 -8.59
C PHE A 65 -0.51 -3.97 -7.34
N LEU A 66 -1.50 -4.22 -6.48
CA LEU A 66 -1.60 -3.72 -5.13
C LEU A 66 -1.43 -4.89 -4.15
N VAL A 67 -0.58 -4.72 -3.15
CA VAL A 67 -0.49 -5.58 -1.97
C VAL A 67 -1.20 -4.88 -0.82
N HIS A 68 -2.35 -5.41 -0.42
CA HIS A 68 -3.16 -4.84 0.64
C HIS A 68 -3.03 -5.67 1.93
N TYR A 69 -2.63 -4.99 3.00
CA TYR A 69 -2.56 -5.54 4.34
C TYR A 69 -3.72 -5.00 5.16
N ASN A 70 -4.78 -5.78 5.33
CA ASN A 70 -5.87 -5.42 6.24
C ASN A 70 -5.57 -5.84 7.69
N ASN A 71 -4.38 -5.47 8.19
CA ASN A 71 -3.86 -5.82 9.53
C ASN A 71 -2.71 -4.86 9.91
N ASN A 72 -1.93 -5.23 10.92
CA ASN A 72 -0.87 -4.38 11.46
C ASN A 72 0.49 -4.56 10.76
N MET A 73 0.56 -5.37 9.70
CA MET A 73 1.79 -5.67 8.95
C MET A 73 2.91 -6.27 9.82
N LYS A 74 2.52 -7.11 10.79
CA LYS A 74 3.47 -7.89 11.58
C LYS A 74 4.16 -8.95 10.73
N LYS A 75 5.30 -9.45 11.19
CA LYS A 75 5.96 -10.59 10.55
C LYS A 75 4.97 -11.77 10.51
N GLY A 76 4.80 -12.37 9.32
CA GLY A 76 3.84 -13.46 9.12
C GLY A 76 2.39 -13.03 8.88
N ASP A 77 2.07 -11.73 8.99
CA ASP A 77 0.73 -11.24 8.66
C ASP A 77 0.40 -11.51 7.18
N LYS A 78 -0.84 -11.93 6.96
CA LYS A 78 -1.35 -12.23 5.62
C LYS A 78 -1.64 -10.94 4.86
N PHE A 79 -1.54 -11.00 3.54
CA PHE A 79 -1.93 -9.92 2.64
C PHE A 79 -2.73 -10.46 1.46
N LYS A 80 -3.42 -9.56 0.77
CA LYS A 80 -4.10 -9.84 -0.49
C LYS A 80 -3.35 -9.14 -1.62
N VAL A 81 -3.15 -9.83 -2.74
CA VAL A 81 -2.65 -9.23 -3.98
C VAL A 81 -3.83 -8.97 -4.90
N CYS A 82 -3.87 -7.75 -5.44
CA CYS A 82 -4.93 -7.29 -6.32
C CYS A 82 -4.31 -7.00 -7.68
N GLU A 83 -4.73 -7.77 -8.68
CA GLU A 83 -4.04 -7.83 -9.97
C GLU A 83 -4.56 -6.81 -10.98
N LEU A 84 -5.68 -6.17 -10.68
CA LEU A 84 -6.32 -5.18 -11.55
C LEU A 84 -5.95 -3.76 -11.10
N SER A 85 -5.90 -2.85 -12.08
CA SER A 85 -5.85 -1.42 -11.82
C SER A 85 -7.11 -0.98 -11.07
N ASP A 86 -6.92 -0.32 -9.94
CA ASP A 86 -8.00 0.26 -9.13
C ASP A 86 -9.11 -0.77 -8.74
N ASP A 87 -8.69 -2.00 -8.40
CA ASP A 87 -9.58 -3.09 -7.99
C ASP A 87 -10.49 -2.68 -6.82
N PHE A 88 -11.80 -2.56 -7.07
CA PHE A 88 -12.81 -2.22 -6.08
C PHE A 88 -12.87 -3.20 -4.90
N GLY A 89 -12.46 -4.46 -5.11
CA GLY A 89 -12.38 -5.48 -4.07
C GLY A 89 -11.17 -5.35 -3.15
N CYS A 90 -10.27 -4.39 -3.41
CA CYS A 90 -9.12 -4.05 -2.58
C CYS A 90 -9.02 -2.57 -2.24
N ARG A 91 -9.86 -1.74 -2.86
CA ARG A 91 -10.05 -0.36 -2.45
C ARG A 91 -10.59 -0.35 -1.03
N ASN A 92 -10.12 0.60 -0.23
CA ASN A 92 -10.73 0.87 1.05
C ASN A 92 -12.15 1.44 0.81
N THR A 93 -13.17 0.59 0.94
CA THR A 93 -14.59 0.97 0.83
C THR A 93 -15.13 1.53 2.14
N ASN A 94 -14.40 1.36 3.23
CA ASN A 94 -14.77 1.95 4.50
C ASN A 94 -14.57 3.45 4.37
N LEU A 95 -15.58 4.24 4.74
CA LEU A 95 -15.46 5.67 5.01
C LEU A 95 -14.50 5.97 6.19
N ALA A 96 -13.75 4.98 6.67
CA ALA A 96 -12.69 5.13 7.63
C ALA A 96 -11.48 5.73 6.90
N PHE A 97 -11.23 7.00 7.20
CA PHE A 97 -10.04 7.74 6.79
C PHE A 97 -9.09 7.73 7.98
N ASP A 98 -8.06 6.87 7.96
CA ASP A 98 -7.08 6.79 9.04
C ASP A 98 -5.70 7.26 8.56
N LEU A 99 -5.24 8.38 9.09
CA LEU A 99 -3.91 8.91 8.80
C LEU A 99 -2.80 8.03 9.44
N SER A 100 -3.08 7.40 10.59
CA SER A 100 -2.10 6.55 11.28
C SER A 100 -1.74 5.30 10.47
N ASP A 101 -2.69 4.81 9.66
CA ASP A 101 -2.45 3.70 8.73
C ASP A 101 -1.56 4.11 7.54
N HIS A 102 -1.48 5.40 7.22
CA HIS A 102 -0.54 5.92 6.22
C HIS A 102 0.88 6.13 6.77
N GLN A 103 1.01 6.42 8.08
CA GLN A 103 2.29 6.80 8.68
C GLN A 103 3.16 5.61 9.12
N SER A 104 2.65 4.38 9.06
CA SER A 104 3.34 3.20 9.59
C SER A 104 3.33 2.02 8.63
N TYR A 105 4.52 1.48 8.33
CA TYR A 105 4.70 0.29 7.50
C TYR A 105 5.78 -0.62 8.08
N PHE A 106 5.47 -1.92 8.25
CA PHE A 106 6.41 -2.92 8.77
C PHE A 106 7.12 -2.50 10.07
N HIS A 107 6.36 -2.03 11.06
CA HIS A 107 6.85 -1.52 12.35
C HIS A 107 7.76 -0.28 12.28
N VAL A 108 7.84 0.37 11.13
CA VAL A 108 8.46 1.69 11.02
C VAL A 108 7.35 2.73 11.01
N ASP A 109 7.24 3.45 12.12
CA ASP A 109 6.43 4.66 12.22
C ASP A 109 7.26 5.90 11.86
N VAL A 110 6.71 6.78 11.01
CA VAL A 110 7.43 7.96 10.51
C VAL A 110 7.68 8.98 11.62
N ASP A 111 6.74 9.18 12.54
CA ASP A 111 6.86 10.17 13.61
C ASP A 111 7.89 9.73 14.66
N GLU A 112 7.88 8.42 14.98
CA GLU A 112 8.91 7.79 15.81
C GLU A 112 10.28 7.86 15.14
N PHE A 113 10.36 7.62 13.83
CA PHE A 113 11.60 7.77 13.05
C PHE A 113 12.22 9.15 13.10
N ILE A 114 11.41 10.19 12.98
CA ILE A 114 11.89 11.57 13.08
C ILE A 114 12.33 11.88 14.53
N THR A 115 11.55 11.46 15.52
CA THR A 115 11.83 11.68 16.95
C THR A 115 13.12 11.01 17.39
N GLU A 116 13.43 9.83 16.84
CA GLU A 116 14.67 9.08 17.07
C GLU A 116 15.85 9.56 16.22
N LYS A 117 15.76 10.79 15.67
CA LYS A 117 16.84 11.42 14.89
C LYS A 117 17.22 10.65 13.63
N CYS A 118 16.25 9.98 13.01
CA CYS A 118 16.40 9.31 11.72
C CYS A 118 17.39 8.12 11.72
N GLU A 119 17.61 7.46 12.86
CA GLU A 119 18.52 6.31 12.96
C GLU A 119 17.82 4.98 12.65
N LEU A 120 17.96 4.49 11.41
CA LEU A 120 17.35 3.22 10.97
C LEU A 120 18.00 1.96 11.60
N ASP A 121 19.28 2.01 11.95
CA ASP A 121 20.06 0.82 12.30
C ASP A 121 19.75 0.26 13.69
N LYS A 122 19.29 1.10 14.62
CA LYS A 122 18.82 0.63 15.94
C LYS A 122 17.55 -0.21 15.85
N ARG A 123 16.71 0.02 14.84
CA ARG A 123 15.46 -0.73 14.64
C ARG A 123 15.62 -2.05 13.91
N ARG A 124 16.65 -2.22 13.07
CA ARG A 124 16.96 -3.52 12.47
C ARG A 124 17.30 -4.57 13.52
N GLN A 125 17.92 -4.17 14.63
CA GLN A 125 18.20 -5.05 15.77
C GLN A 125 16.93 -5.42 16.53
N HIS A 126 15.96 -4.52 16.65
CA HIS A 126 14.68 -4.80 17.33
C HIS A 126 13.75 -5.71 16.50
N ILE A 127 13.68 -5.50 15.18
CA ILE A 127 12.95 -6.40 14.26
C ILE A 127 13.57 -7.81 14.23
N ALA A 128 14.90 -7.90 14.39
CA ALA A 128 15.60 -9.17 14.52
C ALA A 128 15.36 -9.82 15.89
N SER A 129 15.35 -9.06 16.98
CA SER A 129 15.11 -9.60 18.34
C SER A 129 13.66 -10.07 18.54
N ASP A 130 12.67 -9.36 17.99
CA ASP A 130 11.26 -9.80 18.01
C ASP A 130 11.07 -11.13 17.25
N SER A 131 11.92 -11.40 16.25
CA SER A 131 11.88 -12.67 15.55
C SER A 131 12.53 -13.85 16.27
N ASP A 132 13.35 -13.58 17.29
CA ASP A 132 13.99 -14.63 18.10
C ASP A 132 13.11 -15.00 19.31
N GLU A 133 12.39 -14.05 19.92
CA GLU A 133 11.47 -14.31 21.05
C GLU A 133 10.26 -15.19 20.67
N GLU A 134 9.75 -15.09 19.44
CA GLU A 134 8.57 -15.84 19.03
C GLU A 134 8.88 -17.31 18.64
N SER A 135 10.16 -17.66 18.46
CA SER A 135 10.59 -19.04 18.18
C SER A 135 10.61 -19.93 19.43
N ASP A 136 10.62 -19.35 20.63
CA ASP A 136 10.73 -20.05 21.91
C ASP A 136 9.36 -20.35 22.57
N SER A 137 8.26 -19.86 21.99
CA SER A 137 6.90 -20.00 22.55
C SER A 137 6.02 -21.08 21.89
N SER A 138 6.54 -21.84 20.93
CA SER A 138 5.79 -22.89 20.21
C SER A 138 6.09 -24.33 20.66
N GLY A 139 6.74 -24.50 21.82
CA GLY A 139 7.07 -25.81 22.39
C GLY A 139 6.53 -26.00 23.80
N ASN A 140 5.20 -26.06 23.97
CA ASN A 140 4.51 -26.77 25.05
C ASN A 140 3.00 -26.69 24.85
N GLU A 141 2.41 -27.72 24.24
CA GLU A 141 1.21 -28.46 24.70
C GLU A 141 0.81 -29.54 23.67
#